data_AF-A0A7S0TCA0-F1
#
_entry.id   AF-A0A7S0TCA0-F1
#
_cell.length_a   1.000
_cell.length_b   1.000
_cell.length_c   1.000
_cell.angle_alpha   90.00
_cell.angle_beta   90.00
_cell.angle_gamma   90.00
#
_symmetry.space_group_name_H-M   'P 1'
#
loop_
_entity.id
_entity.type
_entity.pdbx_description
1 polymer ?
#
loop_
_entity_poly.entity_id
_entity_poly.type
_entity_poly.pdbx_seq_one_letter_code
_entity_poly.pdbx_strand_id
1 'polypeptide(L)'
;PLADGAPRPFRRDVAGSFSCHGQSDVGKFKENQDRGVVCCPFNCAKHQRQALFIVADGHGDHGHAVSDFVVKTLVSEMKCISYHENDFTLIRDCFTRTNDKLGLPDRTFDASTSG
;
A
#
# COMPACT_ATOMS: atom_id res chain seq x y z
N PRO A 1 -5.30 15.65 -18.22
CA PRO A 1 -5.42 14.38 -18.98
C PRO A 1 -4.12 14.10 -19.75
N LEU A 2 -3.61 12.86 -19.71
CA LEU A 2 -2.55 12.44 -20.64
C LEU A 2 -3.12 12.42 -22.06
N ALA A 3 -2.32 12.81 -23.05
CA ALA A 3 -2.72 12.77 -24.46
C ALA A 3 -3.08 11.33 -24.88
N ASP A 4 -4.05 11.18 -25.78
CA ASP A 4 -4.37 9.86 -26.35
C ASP A 4 -3.15 9.28 -27.07
N GLY A 5 -2.84 8.01 -26.77
CA GLY A 5 -1.67 7.31 -27.32
C GLY A 5 -0.38 7.46 -26.51
N ALA A 6 -0.32 8.33 -25.49
CA ALA A 6 0.85 8.42 -24.62
C ALA A 6 1.05 7.12 -23.81
N PRO A 7 2.28 6.57 -23.72
CA PRO A 7 2.55 5.42 -22.87
C PRO A 7 2.18 5.78 -21.43
N ARG A 8 1.25 5.01 -20.86
CA ARG A 8 0.89 5.17 -19.45
C ARG A 8 2.03 4.56 -18.63
N PRO A 9 2.44 5.20 -17.53
CA PRO A 9 3.47 4.62 -16.65
C PRO A 9 3.07 3.23 -16.11
N PHE A 10 1.77 2.93 -16.05
CA PHE A 10 1.24 1.61 -15.70
C PHE A 10 0.13 1.21 -16.66
N ARG A 11 0.01 -0.10 -16.95
CA ARG A 11 -1.15 -0.62 -17.69
C ARG A 11 -2.43 -0.38 -16.88
N ARG A 12 -3.54 -0.08 -17.55
CA ARG A 12 -4.82 0.29 -16.90
C ARG A 12 -5.39 -0.80 -15.99
N ASP A 13 -5.12 -2.06 -16.32
CA ASP A 13 -5.55 -3.23 -15.55
C ASP A 13 -4.81 -3.38 -14.21
N VAL A 14 -3.66 -2.71 -14.03
CA VAL A 14 -2.85 -2.78 -12.81
C VAL A 14 -3.12 -1.57 -11.89
N ALA A 15 -3.66 -0.48 -12.43
CA ALA A 15 -4.06 0.68 -11.65
C ALA A 15 -5.27 0.34 -10.76
N GLY A 16 -5.13 0.55 -9.45
CA GLY A 16 -6.08 0.16 -8.42
C GLY A 16 -5.94 -1.29 -7.95
N SER A 17 -4.98 -2.05 -8.48
CA SER A 17 -4.73 -3.44 -8.07
C SER A 17 -3.70 -3.52 -6.94
N PHE A 18 -3.89 -4.49 -6.05
CA PHE A 18 -2.91 -4.87 -5.04
C PHE A 18 -2.08 -6.01 -5.61
N SER A 19 -0.75 -5.87 -5.57
CA SER A 19 0.18 -6.90 -6.00
C SER A 19 0.71 -7.67 -4.80
N CYS A 20 0.63 -8.99 -4.90
CA CYS A 20 1.38 -9.94 -4.08
C CYS A 20 2.47 -10.66 -4.88
N HIS A 21 2.85 -10.13 -6.06
CA HIS A 21 3.84 -10.76 -6.93
C HIS A 21 5.25 -10.35 -6.49
N GLY A 22 6.08 -11.36 -6.24
CA GLY A 22 7.52 -11.29 -6.05
C GLY A 22 8.15 -12.37 -6.92
N GLN A 23 9.47 -12.36 -7.08
CA GLN A 23 10.15 -13.32 -7.93
C GLN A 23 9.85 -14.76 -7.46
N SER A 24 9.15 -15.54 -8.28
CA SER A 24 8.65 -16.88 -7.92
C SER A 24 9.76 -17.94 -7.88
N ASP A 25 10.94 -17.60 -8.40
CA ASP A 25 12.06 -18.51 -8.63
C ASP A 25 13.19 -18.43 -7.58
N VAL A 26 13.02 -17.65 -6.51
CA VAL A 26 14.02 -17.58 -5.42
C VAL A 26 13.83 -18.74 -4.41
N GLY A 27 13.85 -19.97 -4.93
CA GLY A 27 13.79 -21.19 -4.13
C GLY A 27 12.40 -21.56 -3.63
N LYS A 28 12.06 -22.86 -3.73
CA LYS A 28 10.76 -23.50 -3.40
C LYS A 28 10.26 -23.32 -1.95
N PHE A 29 10.89 -22.48 -1.14
CA PHE A 29 10.71 -22.44 0.32
C PHE A 29 10.41 -21.06 0.90
N LYS A 30 10.37 -20.00 0.09
CA LYS A 30 10.12 -18.64 0.60
C LYS A 30 8.78 -18.13 0.12
N GLU A 31 7.84 -17.95 1.04
CA GLU A 31 6.60 -17.24 0.77
C GLU A 31 6.92 -15.78 0.43
N ASN A 32 6.28 -15.22 -0.60
CA ASN A 32 6.44 -13.80 -0.90
C ASN A 32 5.67 -12.96 0.12
N GLN A 33 6.41 -12.21 0.93
CA GLN A 33 5.86 -11.36 1.99
C GLN A 33 5.71 -9.90 1.54
N ASP A 34 6.22 -9.55 0.35
CA ASP A 34 6.11 -8.20 -0.21
C ASP A 34 4.69 -7.92 -0.71
N ARG A 35 4.23 -6.69 -0.49
CA ARG A 35 2.97 -6.19 -1.03
C ARG A 35 3.17 -4.84 -1.67
N GLY A 36 2.54 -4.65 -2.83
CA GLY A 36 2.58 -3.41 -3.58
C GLY A 36 1.18 -2.91 -3.92
N VAL A 37 1.02 -1.60 -4.04
CA VAL A 37 -0.19 -1.02 -4.63
C VAL A 37 0.17 0.14 -5.53
N VAL A 38 -0.55 0.22 -6.64
CA VAL A 38 -0.57 1.38 -7.53
C VAL A 38 -2.01 1.86 -7.57
N CYS A 39 -2.36 2.96 -6.92
CA CYS A 39 -3.70 3.56 -7.03
C CYS A 39 -3.65 4.79 -7.92
N CYS A 40 -4.34 4.76 -9.05
CA CYS A 40 -4.44 5.90 -9.96
C CYS A 40 -5.78 5.85 -10.72
N PRO A 41 -6.60 6.92 -10.70
CA PRO A 41 -6.40 8.15 -9.94
C PRO A 41 -6.56 7.92 -8.43
N PHE A 42 -5.76 8.62 -7.63
CA PHE A 42 -5.88 8.65 -6.17
C PHE A 42 -6.43 9.99 -5.71
N ASN A 43 -7.23 10.00 -4.63
CA ASN A 43 -7.74 11.22 -4.01
C ASN A 43 -8.52 12.16 -4.97
N CYS A 44 -9.52 11.58 -5.65
CA CYS A 44 -10.20 12.14 -6.82
C CYS A 44 -11.12 13.35 -6.55
N ALA A 45 -11.23 13.85 -5.32
CA ALA A 45 -12.21 14.88 -4.96
C ALA A 45 -11.92 16.26 -5.60
N LYS A 46 -10.66 16.58 -5.89
CA LYS A 46 -10.27 17.87 -6.54
C LYS A 46 -9.12 17.77 -7.55
N HIS A 47 -8.30 16.70 -7.52
CA HIS A 47 -7.09 16.60 -8.33
C HIS A 47 -7.03 15.29 -9.12
N GLN A 48 -7.49 15.29 -10.38
CA GLN A 48 -7.47 14.13 -11.28
C GLN A 48 -6.06 13.65 -11.71
N ARG A 49 -4.99 14.09 -11.05
CA ARG A 49 -3.60 13.84 -11.45
C ARG A 49 -2.73 13.30 -10.30
N GLN A 50 -3.33 12.77 -9.25
CA GLN A 50 -2.60 12.13 -8.16
C GLN A 50 -2.62 10.61 -8.34
N ALA A 51 -1.52 9.98 -7.94
CA ALA A 51 -1.36 8.54 -7.85
C ALA A 51 -0.67 8.22 -6.52
N LEU A 52 -1.03 7.08 -5.93
CA LEU A 52 -0.40 6.56 -4.73
C LEU A 52 0.36 5.27 -5.07
N PHE A 53 1.58 5.20 -4.60
CA PHE A 53 2.46 4.04 -4.72
C PHE A 53 2.86 3.60 -3.32
N ILE A 54 2.66 2.32 -3.01
CA ILE A 54 3.15 1.72 -1.77
C ILE A 54 3.88 0.43 -2.13
N VAL A 55 5.03 0.23 -1.50
CA VAL A 55 5.73 -1.04 -1.43
C VAL A 55 5.97 -1.31 0.05
N ALA A 56 5.52 -2.48 0.52
CA ALA A 56 5.70 -2.94 1.88
C ALA A 56 6.45 -4.27 1.84
N ASP A 57 7.65 -4.28 2.43
CA ASP A 57 8.45 -5.48 2.67
C ASP A 57 7.96 -6.11 3.98
N GLY A 58 7.32 -7.27 3.86
CA GLY A 58 6.85 -8.03 5.02
C GLY A 58 7.96 -8.94 5.55
N HIS A 59 8.08 -9.05 6.88
CA HIS A 59 9.06 -9.95 7.50
C HIS A 59 8.44 -10.80 8.62
N GLY A 60 9.11 -11.89 9.00
CA GLY A 60 8.71 -12.78 10.09
C GLY A 60 7.58 -13.75 9.71
N ASP A 61 7.09 -14.50 10.69
CA ASP A 61 6.11 -15.59 10.45
C ASP A 61 4.79 -15.11 9.84
N HIS A 62 4.46 -13.82 10.03
CA HIS A 62 3.23 -13.20 9.55
C HIS A 62 3.47 -12.03 8.59
N GLY A 63 4.68 -11.91 8.03
CA GLY A 63 5.07 -10.79 7.19
C GLY A 63 4.12 -10.55 6.03
N HIS A 64 3.64 -11.62 5.39
CA HIS A 64 2.70 -11.57 4.26
C HIS A 64 1.31 -11.01 4.64
N ALA A 65 0.85 -11.28 5.88
CA ALA A 65 -0.45 -10.86 6.38
C ALA A 65 -0.40 -9.41 6.88
N VAL A 66 0.70 -9.06 7.57
CA VAL A 66 0.95 -7.70 8.06
C VAL A 66 1.11 -6.75 6.88
N SER A 67 1.94 -7.07 5.89
CA SER A 67 2.14 -6.22 4.72
C SER A 67 0.86 -6.03 3.91
N ASP A 68 0.04 -7.08 3.75
CA ASP A 68 -1.24 -7.00 3.04
C ASP A 68 -2.22 -6.08 3.77
N PHE A 69 -2.30 -6.22 5.10
CA PHE A 69 -3.13 -5.35 5.92
C PHE A 69 -2.67 -3.89 5.86
N VAL A 70 -1.38 -3.64 6.01
CA VAL A 70 -0.81 -2.29 6.04
C VAL A 70 -1.11 -1.57 4.73
N VAL A 71 -0.84 -2.19 3.58
CA VAL A 71 -1.07 -1.58 2.27
C VAL A 71 -2.55 -1.25 2.06
N LYS A 72 -3.47 -2.17 2.39
CA LYS A 72 -4.92 -1.93 2.28
C LYS A 72 -5.40 -0.80 3.20
N THR A 73 -4.88 -0.74 4.42
CA THR A 73 -5.30 0.25 5.43
C THR A 73 -4.78 1.62 5.10
N LEU A 74 -3.51 1.75 4.69
CA LEU A 74 -2.94 3.02 4.26
C LEU A 74 -3.73 3.60 3.09
N VAL A 75 -4.04 2.80 2.07
CA VAL A 75 -4.88 3.24 0.94
C VAL A 75 -6.24 3.76 1.44
N SER A 76 -6.90 3.03 2.36
CA SER A 76 -8.20 3.44 2.88
C SER A 76 -8.16 4.70 3.74
N GLU A 77 -7.12 4.87 4.55
CA GLU A 77 -6.92 6.05 5.40
C GLU A 77 -6.58 7.29 4.55
N MET A 78 -5.79 7.10 3.50
CA MET A 78 -5.27 8.19 2.68
C MET A 78 -6.23 8.64 1.57
N LYS A 79 -7.21 7.81 1.16
CA LYS A 79 -8.11 8.11 0.02
C LYS A 79 -8.96 9.37 0.21
N CYS A 80 -9.15 9.82 1.45
CA CYS A 80 -9.99 10.97 1.81
C CYS A 80 -9.18 12.21 2.20
N ILE A 81 -7.84 12.16 2.11
CA ILE A 81 -6.97 13.23 2.62
C ILE A 81 -6.71 14.25 1.53
N SER A 82 -7.05 15.51 1.78
CA SER A 82 -6.61 16.61 0.93
C SER A 82 -5.17 16.96 1.27
N TYR A 83 -4.23 16.50 0.45
CA TYR A 83 -2.82 16.84 0.60
C TYR A 83 -2.57 18.31 0.23
N HIS A 84 -1.94 19.04 1.13
CA HIS A 84 -1.29 20.31 0.82
C HIS A 84 0.21 20.06 0.68
N GLU A 85 0.84 20.66 -0.34
CA GLU A 85 2.28 20.56 -0.53
C GLU A 85 2.98 21.02 0.76
N ASN A 86 3.80 20.13 1.33
CA ASN A 86 4.61 20.31 2.55
C ASN A 86 3.94 20.05 3.91
N ASP A 87 2.69 19.55 3.96
CA ASP A 87 2.11 19.05 5.21
C ASP A 87 2.11 17.51 5.28
N PHE A 88 3.10 16.97 5.97
CA PHE A 88 3.24 15.52 6.19
C PHE A 88 2.54 15.02 7.45
N THR A 89 1.90 15.89 8.24
CA THR A 89 1.26 15.50 9.50
C THR A 89 0.14 14.49 9.25
N LEU A 90 -0.67 14.71 8.21
CA LEU A 90 -1.74 13.80 7.83
C LEU A 90 -1.23 12.44 7.36
N ILE A 91 -0.09 12.41 6.66
CA ILE A 91 0.57 11.15 6.25
C ILE A 91 1.05 10.42 7.49
N ARG A 92 1.81 11.09 8.37
CA ARG A 92 2.27 10.52 9.64
C ARG A 92 1.11 9.92 10.43
N ASP A 93 0.01 10.67 10.57
CA ASP A 93 -1.13 10.22 11.36
C ASP A 93 -1.83 9.00 10.73
N CYS A 94 -1.83 8.86 9.40
CA CYS A 94 -2.27 7.62 8.75
C CYS A 94 -1.40 6.42 9.11
N PHE A 95 -0.07 6.60 9.14
CA PHE A 95 0.84 5.52 9.54
C PHE A 95 0.62 5.14 11.01
N THR A 96 0.51 6.14 11.91
CA THR A 96 0.20 5.89 13.33
C THR A 96 -1.12 5.14 13.49
N ARG A 97 -2.21 5.60 12.87
CA ARG A 97 -3.50 4.90 12.95
C ARG A 97 -3.48 3.50 12.34
N THR A 98 -2.70 3.29 11.28
CA THR A 98 -2.53 1.97 10.67
C THR A 98 -1.81 1.03 11.64
N ASN A 99 -0.77 1.53 12.31
CA ASN A 99 -0.05 0.78 13.34
C ASN A 99 -0.94 0.46 14.55
N ASP A 100 -1.72 1.42 15.04
CA ASP A 100 -2.64 1.20 16.17
C ASP A 100 -3.67 0.11 15.84
N LYS A 101 -4.12 0.04 14.57
CA LYS A 101 -5.04 -1.00 14.09
C LYS A 101 -4.40 -2.39 13.99
N LEU A 102 -3.07 -2.49 13.86
CA LEU A 102 -2.37 -3.78 13.92
C LEU A 102 -2.45 -4.38 15.33
N GLY A 103 -2.37 -3.55 16.37
CA GLY A 103 -2.40 -3.99 17.77
C GLY A 103 -3.78 -4.31 18.34
N LEU A 104 -4.84 -4.31 17.53
CA LEU A 104 -6.19 -4.63 18.00
C LEU A 104 -6.34 -6.12 18.32
N PRO A 105 -7.03 -6.48 19.43
CA PRO A 105 -7.07 -7.84 19.97
C PRO A 105 -7.80 -8.88 19.10
N ASP A 106 -8.49 -8.47 18.02
CA ASP A 106 -9.14 -9.39 17.08
C ASP A 106 -8.18 -9.97 16.02
N ARG A 107 -6.90 -9.55 16.05
CA ARG A 107 -5.93 -9.88 15.02
C ARG A 107 -4.98 -10.95 15.48
N THR A 108 -4.99 -12.05 14.75
CA THR A 108 -4.15 -13.23 14.98
C THR A 108 -2.70 -13.05 14.52
N PHE A 109 -2.32 -11.87 14.02
CA PHE A 109 -1.03 -11.63 13.38
C PHE A 109 -0.34 -10.45 14.08
N ASP A 110 0.58 -10.78 14.97
CA ASP A 110 1.35 -9.81 15.76
C ASP A 110 2.60 -9.36 14.99
N ALA A 111 2.64 -8.07 14.63
CA ALA A 111 3.79 -7.45 13.97
C ALA A 111 5.00 -7.25 14.91
N SER A 112 4.84 -7.40 16.23
CA SER A 112 5.90 -7.26 17.23
C SER A 112 6.99 -8.34 17.15
N THR A 113 6.72 -9.41 16.38
CA THR A 113 7.65 -10.52 16.15
C THR A 113 8.54 -10.34 14.92
N SER A 114 8.39 -9.22 14.19
CA SER A 114 9.17 -8.90 12.99
C SER A 114 10.47 -8.19 13.40
N GLY A 115 11.41 -8.97 13.95
CA GLY A 115 12.80 -8.53 14.22
C GLY A 115 13.74 -8.86 13.08
#